data_AF-A0A0Z8PXH5-F1
#
_entry.id   AF-A0A0Z8PXH5-F1
#
_cell.length_a   1.000
_cell.length_b   1.000
_cell.length_c   1.000
_cell.angle_alpha   90.00
_cell.angle_beta   90.00
_cell.angle_gamma   90.00
#
_symmetry.space_group_name_H-M   'P 1'
#
loop_
_entity.id
_entity.type
_entity.pdbx_description
1 polymer ?
#
loop_
_entity_poly.entity_id
_entity_poly.type
_entity_poly.pdbx_seq_one_letter_code
_entity_poly.pdbx_strand_id
1 'polypeptide(L)'
;MDYKAGGSTLDREAPNGVWGEDKKTETKKSGQRQIAGAGQNLLTFKENEESIYSFDFIDLSNPENHTLENFEQILSRAKAVVEDYKKQTGIDLVSEFNNKNFRSMSNPYDDNKAKFLKFLYNKIGYDAKPQKLSDTKGYNLFYRGITGSKETGLTAKDFYNRLVDGEYDFSGAMSSMVGRGIYFSIEQRMGQVYAKNGILAEMYFPKDAKVIDDRILKGFRDAFSNEKLSNPELAAINDLINYDIGPKINVAGDRHFDFWAIFSGHDAVQRDNYEILAVYNRGVLGVKDND
;
A
#
# COMPACT_ATOMS: atom_id res chain seq x y z
N MET A 1 -43.60 0.67 42.16
CA MET A 1 -42.95 1.45 41.09
C MET A 1 -42.02 2.43 41.76
N ASP A 2 -40.74 2.38 41.43
CA ASP A 2 -39.82 3.52 41.44
C ASP A 2 -38.56 3.12 40.67
N TYR A 3 -38.24 3.90 39.65
CA TYR A 3 -37.19 3.67 38.66
C TYR A 3 -35.80 3.97 39.25
N LYS A 4 -34.83 3.04 39.09
CA LYS A 4 -33.40 3.36 39.21
C LYS A 4 -32.78 3.45 37.83
N ALA A 5 -32.34 4.64 37.46
CA ALA A 5 -31.54 4.91 36.27
C ALA A 5 -30.16 4.25 36.43
N GLY A 6 -29.87 3.25 35.58
CA GLY A 6 -28.53 2.70 35.41
C GLY A 6 -27.76 3.54 34.40
N GLY A 7 -26.91 4.45 34.90
CA GLY A 7 -25.94 5.17 34.09
C GLY A 7 -24.80 4.25 33.70
N SER A 8 -24.60 4.10 32.39
CA SER A 8 -23.55 3.33 31.74
C SER A 8 -22.15 3.82 32.13
N THR A 9 -21.33 2.93 32.72
CA THR A 9 -19.87 3.05 32.75
C THR A 9 -19.30 2.38 31.50
N LEU A 10 -19.05 3.17 30.46
CA LEU A 10 -18.21 2.77 29.33
C LEU A 10 -17.22 3.89 29.05
N ASP A 11 -16.19 3.97 29.91
CA ASP A 11 -14.90 4.54 29.55
C ASP A 11 -14.29 3.65 28.45
N ARG A 12 -14.54 4.01 27.20
CA ARG A 12 -13.82 3.44 26.04
C ARG A 12 -12.62 4.32 25.75
N GLU A 13 -11.50 3.96 26.36
CA GLU A 13 -10.18 4.34 25.86
C GLU A 13 -10.05 3.87 24.41
N ALA A 14 -9.84 4.80 23.48
CA ALA A 14 -9.43 4.46 22.12
C ALA A 14 -8.03 3.83 22.19
N PRO A 15 -7.78 2.69 21.51
CA PRO A 15 -6.45 2.11 21.49
C PRO A 15 -5.52 3.05 20.72
N ASN A 16 -4.62 3.68 21.47
CA ASN A 16 -3.57 4.54 20.95
C ASN A 16 -2.74 3.79 19.90
N GLY A 17 -2.91 4.15 18.62
CA GLY A 17 -1.98 3.79 17.53
C GLY A 17 -0.66 4.54 17.70
N VAL A 18 0.15 4.13 18.67
CA VAL A 18 1.51 4.61 18.88
C VAL A 18 2.42 3.90 17.88
N TRP A 19 2.67 4.52 16.74
CA TRP A 19 3.84 4.18 15.91
C TRP A 19 5.02 4.98 16.47
N GLY A 20 5.80 4.29 17.31
CA GLY A 20 6.71 4.86 18.31
C GLY A 20 7.67 5.96 17.85
N GLU A 21 7.74 7.00 18.67
CA GLU A 21 8.96 7.77 18.89
C GLU A 21 9.88 6.94 19.80
N ASP A 22 11.03 6.49 19.30
CA ASP A 22 12.02 5.84 20.15
C ASP A 22 12.80 6.86 20.98
N LYS A 23 12.71 6.71 22.30
CA LYS A 23 13.50 7.43 23.28
C LYS A 23 14.99 7.13 23.09
N LYS A 24 15.75 8.21 22.99
CA LYS A 24 17.21 8.36 23.13
C LYS A 24 17.92 7.21 23.86
N THR A 25 18.82 6.55 23.15
CA THR A 25 20.02 5.93 23.73
C THR A 25 21.24 6.65 23.19
N GLU A 26 22.01 7.26 24.08
CA GLU A 26 23.30 7.87 23.76
C GLU A 26 24.23 6.81 23.17
N THR A 27 24.68 7.02 21.93
CA THR A 27 25.87 6.34 21.42
C THR A 27 26.82 7.37 20.85
N LYS A 28 28.09 7.24 21.25
CA LYS A 28 29.17 8.20 21.13
C LYS A 28 29.38 8.71 19.69
N LYS A 29 29.65 10.01 19.60
CA LYS A 29 30.19 10.70 18.43
C LYS A 29 31.46 10.00 17.91
N SER A 30 31.47 9.62 16.64
CA SER A 30 32.69 9.55 15.82
C SER A 30 32.37 9.78 14.33
N GLY A 31 32.93 10.86 13.77
CA GLY A 31 33.24 11.09 12.34
C GLY A 31 32.07 11.05 11.33
N GLN A 32 31.44 12.18 10.99
CA GLN A 32 31.72 13.02 9.81
C GLN A 32 31.57 12.35 8.42
N ARG A 33 30.45 12.72 7.77
CA ARG A 33 30.27 13.20 6.37
C ARG A 33 30.82 12.36 5.21
N GLN A 34 29.91 11.85 4.39
CA GLN A 34 29.62 12.34 3.02
C GLN A 34 28.60 11.41 2.35
N ILE A 35 27.41 11.91 2.00
CA ILE A 35 26.74 11.54 0.74
C ILE A 35 26.13 12.83 0.19
N ALA A 36 26.97 13.64 -0.42
CA ALA A 36 26.53 14.56 -1.46
C ALA A 36 26.54 13.74 -2.77
N GLY A 37 25.41 13.71 -3.49
CA GLY A 37 25.37 13.23 -4.87
C GLY A 37 25.47 11.72 -5.05
N ALA A 38 24.44 10.97 -4.65
CA ALA A 38 24.08 9.77 -5.38
C ALA A 38 22.75 10.07 -6.08
N GLY A 39 22.82 10.42 -7.36
CA GLY A 39 21.63 10.40 -8.20
C GLY A 39 20.97 9.04 -8.03
N GLN A 40 19.66 9.05 -7.79
CA GLN A 40 18.85 7.85 -7.82
C GLN A 40 19.10 7.20 -9.19
N ASN A 41 19.83 6.08 -9.22
CA ASN A 41 19.83 5.22 -10.39
C ASN A 41 18.43 4.63 -10.47
N LEU A 42 17.54 5.34 -11.17
CA LEU A 42 16.25 4.82 -11.61
C LEU A 42 16.53 3.49 -12.30
N LEU A 43 15.82 2.43 -11.90
CA LEU A 43 15.61 1.31 -12.80
C LEU A 43 14.78 1.86 -13.96
N THR A 44 15.46 2.25 -15.05
CA THR A 44 14.81 2.54 -16.32
C THR A 44 14.34 1.21 -16.89
N PHE A 45 13.06 0.90 -16.70
CA PHE A 45 12.43 -0.20 -17.40
C PHE A 45 12.53 0.08 -18.90
N LYS A 46 12.91 -0.91 -19.70
CA LYS A 46 12.89 -0.74 -21.16
C LYS A 46 11.46 -0.40 -21.56
N GLU A 47 11.25 0.78 -22.11
CA GLU A 47 10.01 1.16 -22.80
C GLU A 47 9.90 0.30 -24.06
N ASN A 48 9.46 -0.94 -23.89
CA ASN A 48 8.73 -1.63 -24.93
C ASN A 48 7.27 -1.22 -24.76
N GLU A 49 6.54 -1.05 -25.86
CA GLU A 49 5.07 -0.92 -25.91
C GLU A 49 4.39 -2.22 -25.39
N GLU A 50 4.73 -2.65 -24.18
CA GLU A 50 4.19 -3.84 -23.55
C GLU A 50 2.78 -3.50 -23.06
N SER A 51 1.81 -4.16 -23.67
CA SER A 51 0.40 -4.12 -23.31
C SER A 51 0.22 -4.14 -21.80
N ILE A 52 -0.57 -3.20 -21.28
CA ILE A 52 -1.08 -3.25 -19.90
C ILE A 52 -1.64 -4.66 -19.65
N TYR A 53 -1.28 -5.30 -18.54
CA TYR A 53 -1.86 -6.58 -18.17
C TYR A 53 -3.38 -6.43 -18.05
N SER A 54 -4.09 -7.12 -18.93
CA SER A 54 -5.53 -7.32 -18.80
C SER A 54 -5.77 -8.62 -18.04
N PHE A 55 -5.83 -8.54 -16.72
CA PHE A 55 -6.23 -9.69 -15.91
C PHE A 55 -7.75 -9.86 -15.92
N ASP A 56 -8.20 -11.11 -15.96
CA ASP A 56 -9.60 -11.46 -15.69
C ASP A 56 -9.86 -11.41 -14.18
N PHE A 57 -9.95 -10.21 -13.63
CA PHE A 57 -9.95 -9.98 -12.19
C PHE A 57 -11.05 -10.76 -11.44
N ILE A 58 -10.71 -11.26 -10.25
CA ILE A 58 -11.64 -12.00 -9.40
C ILE A 58 -12.05 -11.08 -8.26
N ASP A 59 -13.32 -10.69 -8.23
CA ASP A 59 -13.85 -9.84 -7.16
C ASP A 59 -13.98 -10.63 -5.85
N LEU A 60 -12.96 -10.50 -5.00
CA LEU A 60 -12.92 -11.08 -3.66
C LEU A 60 -13.91 -10.42 -2.67
N SER A 61 -14.61 -9.35 -3.03
CA SER A 61 -15.72 -8.85 -2.21
C SER A 61 -16.94 -9.77 -2.27
N ASN A 62 -17.07 -10.57 -3.33
CA ASN A 62 -18.09 -11.61 -3.45
C ASN A 62 -17.63 -12.91 -2.75
N PRO A 63 -18.33 -13.39 -1.70
CA PRO A 63 -17.98 -14.64 -1.01
C PRO A 63 -18.02 -15.89 -1.90
N GLU A 64 -18.81 -15.91 -2.97
CA GLU A 64 -18.85 -17.05 -3.90
C GLU A 64 -17.50 -17.25 -4.62
N ASN A 65 -16.70 -16.19 -4.72
CA ASN A 65 -15.36 -16.27 -5.31
C ASN A 65 -14.30 -16.81 -4.34
N HIS A 66 -14.66 -17.13 -3.09
CA HIS A 66 -13.71 -17.58 -2.07
C HIS A 66 -13.48 -19.09 -2.17
N THR A 67 -12.82 -19.50 -3.25
CA THR A 67 -12.52 -20.90 -3.54
C THR A 67 -11.01 -21.13 -3.68
N LEU A 68 -10.57 -22.37 -3.46
CA LEU A 68 -9.17 -22.76 -3.70
C LEU A 68 -8.77 -22.54 -5.17
N GLU A 69 -9.67 -22.79 -6.11
CA GLU A 69 -9.44 -22.56 -7.53
C GLU A 69 -9.12 -21.08 -7.81
N ASN A 70 -9.95 -20.16 -7.32
CA ASN A 70 -9.72 -18.73 -7.49
C ASN A 70 -8.46 -18.25 -6.77
N PHE A 71 -8.14 -18.84 -5.62
CA PHE A 71 -6.88 -18.60 -4.93
C PHE A 71 -5.67 -19.00 -5.81
N GLU A 72 -5.67 -20.20 -6.39
CA GLU A 72 -4.62 -20.67 -7.30
C GLU A 72 -4.54 -19.83 -8.59
N GLN A 73 -5.67 -19.34 -9.10
CA GLN A 73 -5.69 -18.41 -10.24
C GLN A 73 -5.02 -17.08 -9.90
N ILE A 74 -5.26 -16.51 -8.72
CA ILE A 74 -4.58 -15.29 -8.27
C ILE A 74 -3.07 -15.53 -8.13
N LEU A 75 -2.67 -16.67 -7.55
CA LEU A 75 -1.24 -17.04 -7.46
C LEU A 75 -0.61 -17.20 -8.84
N SER A 76 -1.33 -17.77 -9.80
CA SER A 76 -0.85 -17.93 -11.18
C SER A 76 -0.62 -16.58 -11.87
N ARG A 77 -1.47 -15.57 -11.61
CA ARG A 77 -1.23 -14.19 -12.08
C ARG A 77 0.01 -13.60 -11.45
N ALA A 78 0.12 -13.71 -10.12
CA ALA A 78 1.29 -13.21 -9.39
C ALA A 78 2.59 -13.85 -9.92
N LYS A 79 2.59 -15.16 -10.16
CA LYS A 79 3.70 -15.90 -10.78
C LYS A 79 4.12 -15.30 -12.12
N ALA A 80 3.16 -15.09 -13.04
CA ALA A 80 3.46 -14.55 -14.36
C ALA A 80 4.13 -13.17 -14.28
N VAL A 81 3.66 -12.30 -13.37
CA VAL A 81 4.28 -10.97 -13.18
C VAL A 81 5.64 -11.06 -12.51
N VAL A 82 5.83 -11.97 -11.55
CA VAL A 82 7.14 -12.21 -10.91
C VAL A 82 8.17 -12.72 -11.93
N GLU A 83 7.76 -13.62 -12.83
CA GLU A 83 8.61 -14.13 -13.90
C GLU A 83 8.98 -13.05 -14.92
N ASP A 84 8.02 -12.20 -15.31
CA ASP A 84 8.30 -11.07 -16.20
C ASP A 84 9.22 -10.05 -15.53
N TYR A 85 8.99 -9.72 -14.26
CA TYR A 85 9.88 -8.86 -13.49
C TYR A 85 11.32 -9.41 -13.46
N LYS A 86 11.49 -10.71 -13.22
CA LYS A 86 12.81 -11.38 -13.28
C LYS A 86 13.42 -11.29 -14.68
N LYS A 87 12.65 -11.48 -15.73
CA LYS A 87 13.12 -11.37 -17.12
C LYS A 87 13.60 -9.95 -17.45
N GLN A 88 12.91 -8.92 -16.96
CA GLN A 88 13.23 -7.53 -17.27
C GLN A 88 14.36 -6.97 -16.41
N THR A 89 14.50 -7.42 -15.15
CA THR A 89 15.43 -6.85 -14.18
C THR A 89 16.60 -7.76 -13.81
N GLY A 90 16.49 -9.06 -14.07
CA GLY A 90 17.41 -10.08 -13.57
C GLY A 90 17.22 -10.46 -12.10
N ILE A 91 16.29 -9.82 -11.38
CA ILE A 91 16.06 -10.04 -9.95
C ILE A 91 15.07 -11.19 -9.74
N ASP A 92 15.48 -12.23 -9.01
CA ASP A 92 14.64 -13.35 -8.64
C ASP A 92 13.97 -13.11 -7.28
N LEU A 93 12.72 -12.64 -7.26
CA LEU A 93 12.03 -12.27 -6.02
C LEU A 93 11.82 -13.43 -5.04
N VAL A 94 11.63 -14.65 -5.54
CA VAL A 94 11.51 -15.84 -4.68
C VAL A 94 12.84 -16.12 -4.00
N SER A 95 13.96 -16.00 -4.72
CA SER A 95 15.30 -16.11 -4.13
C SER A 95 15.56 -15.00 -3.11
N GLU A 96 15.26 -13.75 -3.46
CA GLU A 96 15.42 -12.58 -2.57
C GLU A 96 14.58 -12.74 -1.28
N PHE A 97 13.37 -13.28 -1.38
CA PHE A 97 12.52 -13.58 -0.23
C PHE A 97 13.12 -14.66 0.67
N ASN A 98 13.54 -15.79 0.11
CA ASN A 98 14.18 -16.87 0.86
C ASN A 98 15.49 -16.42 1.54
N ASN A 99 16.20 -15.48 0.91
CA ASN A 99 17.41 -14.87 1.45
C ASN A 99 17.15 -13.68 2.40
N LYS A 100 15.89 -13.37 2.72
CA LYS A 100 15.47 -12.27 3.61
C LYS A 100 15.82 -10.86 3.11
N ASN A 101 16.00 -10.72 1.80
CA ASN A 101 16.35 -9.49 1.11
C ASN A 101 15.16 -8.88 0.34
N PHE A 102 13.97 -9.47 0.44
CA PHE A 102 12.79 -8.94 -0.25
C PHE A 102 12.39 -7.54 0.25
N ARG A 103 12.64 -7.22 1.52
CA ARG A 103 12.33 -5.93 2.15
C ARG A 103 13.50 -5.39 2.96
N SER A 104 13.57 -4.07 3.12
CA SER A 104 14.64 -3.43 3.89
C SER A 104 14.10 -2.38 4.85
N MET A 105 14.52 -2.45 6.13
CA MET A 105 14.22 -1.43 7.14
C MET A 105 15.03 -0.14 6.90
N SER A 106 16.24 -0.26 6.37
CA SER A 106 17.14 0.88 6.16
C SER A 106 16.87 1.61 4.85
N ASN A 107 16.22 0.95 3.89
CA ASN A 107 15.88 1.54 2.61
C ASN A 107 14.53 1.02 2.10
N PRO A 108 13.43 1.33 2.79
CA PRO A 108 12.15 0.74 2.46
C PRO A 108 11.59 1.25 1.12
N TYR A 109 11.98 2.42 0.64
CA TYR A 109 11.43 2.95 -0.61
C TYR A 109 12.04 2.35 -1.88
N ASP A 110 13.19 1.68 -1.75
CA ASP A 110 13.95 1.10 -2.86
C ASP A 110 14.35 -0.37 -2.62
N ASP A 111 13.65 -1.06 -1.70
CA ASP A 111 13.79 -2.50 -1.54
C ASP A 111 13.16 -3.29 -2.70
N ASN A 112 13.39 -4.60 -2.75
CA ASN A 112 12.92 -5.46 -3.82
C ASN A 112 11.38 -5.49 -3.92
N LYS A 113 10.65 -5.46 -2.79
CA LYS A 113 9.19 -5.34 -2.76
C LYS A 113 8.72 -4.03 -3.40
N ALA A 114 9.31 -2.89 -3.01
CA ALA A 114 8.94 -1.59 -3.55
C ALA A 114 9.20 -1.52 -5.06
N LYS A 115 10.37 -2.00 -5.52
CA LYS A 115 10.70 -2.08 -6.95
C LYS A 115 9.69 -2.93 -7.73
N PHE A 116 9.35 -4.11 -7.20
CA PHE A 116 8.36 -5.00 -7.81
C PHE A 116 6.97 -4.38 -7.87
N LEU A 117 6.51 -3.72 -6.80
CA LEU A 117 5.21 -3.07 -6.82
C LEU A 117 5.17 -1.89 -7.80
N LYS A 118 6.29 -1.19 -8.06
CA LYS A 118 6.29 -0.06 -9.03
C LYS A 118 6.13 -0.61 -10.42
N PHE A 119 6.88 -1.68 -10.69
CA PHE A 119 6.74 -2.45 -11.91
C PHE A 119 5.30 -2.95 -12.09
N LEU A 120 4.71 -3.59 -11.07
CA LEU A 120 3.34 -4.10 -11.14
C LEU A 120 2.33 -2.98 -11.41
N TYR A 121 2.41 -1.85 -10.68
CA TYR A 121 1.50 -0.71 -10.87
C TYR A 121 1.60 -0.12 -12.27
N ASN A 122 2.81 0.02 -12.79
CA ASN A 122 3.02 0.45 -14.16
C ASN A 122 2.39 -0.52 -15.16
N LYS A 123 2.61 -1.83 -14.99
CA LYS A 123 2.08 -2.85 -15.90
C LYS A 123 0.56 -2.98 -15.88
N ILE A 124 -0.11 -2.59 -14.80
CA ILE A 124 -1.59 -2.62 -14.70
C ILE A 124 -2.24 -1.23 -14.85
N GLY A 125 -1.44 -0.16 -14.96
CA GLY A 125 -1.90 1.23 -15.07
C GLY A 125 -2.34 1.89 -13.75
N TYR A 126 -2.05 1.28 -12.60
CA TYR A 126 -2.43 1.82 -11.28
C TYR A 126 -1.59 3.03 -10.87
N ASP A 127 -0.44 3.24 -11.51
CA ASP A 127 0.41 4.40 -11.31
C ASP A 127 -0.03 5.63 -12.11
N ALA A 128 -1.12 5.56 -12.89
CA ALA A 128 -1.66 6.69 -13.63
C ALA A 128 -1.94 7.90 -12.70
N LYS A 129 -1.85 9.11 -13.27
CA LYS A 129 -2.13 10.35 -12.53
C LYS A 129 -3.61 10.44 -12.16
N PRO A 130 -3.96 11.13 -11.06
CA PRO A 130 -5.35 11.42 -10.73
C PRO A 130 -6.06 12.19 -11.85
N GLN A 131 -7.35 11.94 -12.00
CA GLN A 131 -8.24 12.63 -12.93
C GLN A 131 -8.48 14.08 -12.48
N LYS A 132 -8.58 15.01 -13.45
CA LYS A 132 -9.03 16.38 -13.19
C LYS A 132 -10.55 16.41 -13.31
N LEU A 133 -11.22 16.86 -12.25
CA LEU A 133 -12.67 16.81 -12.13
C LEU A 133 -13.28 18.22 -12.19
N SER A 134 -14.15 18.45 -13.18
CA SER A 134 -14.96 19.68 -13.27
C SER A 134 -16.19 19.64 -12.34
N ASP A 135 -16.68 18.45 -11.97
CA ASP A 135 -17.74 18.21 -10.98
C ASP A 135 -17.36 16.97 -10.14
N THR A 136 -17.84 16.92 -8.91
CA THR A 136 -17.54 15.87 -7.94
C THR A 136 -18.74 14.95 -7.66
N LYS A 137 -19.86 15.13 -8.38
CA LYS A 137 -20.97 14.18 -8.37
C LYS A 137 -20.49 12.79 -8.77
N GLY A 138 -20.91 11.78 -8.00
CA GLY A 138 -20.49 10.39 -8.19
C GLY A 138 -19.23 10.00 -7.41
N TYR A 139 -18.60 10.94 -6.70
CA TYR A 139 -17.42 10.68 -5.88
C TYR A 139 -17.72 10.83 -4.39
N ASN A 140 -16.91 10.17 -3.57
CA ASN A 140 -16.78 10.38 -2.14
C ASN A 140 -15.54 11.24 -1.88
N LEU A 141 -15.63 12.18 -0.94
CA LEU A 141 -14.50 13.02 -0.54
C LEU A 141 -13.69 12.31 0.55
N PHE A 142 -12.37 12.29 0.36
CA PHE A 142 -11.40 11.73 1.29
C PHE A 142 -10.27 12.72 1.56
N TYR A 143 -9.64 12.58 2.73
CA TYR A 143 -8.64 13.49 3.22
C TYR A 143 -7.31 12.80 3.44
N ARG A 144 -6.22 13.44 3.01
CA ARG A 144 -4.85 12.98 3.27
C ARG A 144 -4.03 14.11 3.86
N GLY A 145 -3.49 13.86 5.05
CA GLY A 145 -2.45 14.70 5.60
C GLY A 145 -1.11 14.46 4.92
N ILE A 146 -0.47 15.52 4.44
CA ILE A 146 0.84 15.48 3.78
C ILE A 146 1.79 16.38 4.55
N THR A 147 2.90 15.80 5.01
CA THR A 147 3.99 16.52 5.69
C THR A 147 5.29 16.35 4.92
N GLY A 148 6.24 17.26 5.12
CA GLY A 148 7.58 17.13 4.54
C GLY A 148 8.40 16.04 5.23
N SER A 149 9.46 15.59 4.56
CA SER A 149 10.41 14.60 5.08
C SER A 149 11.78 15.23 5.27
N LYS A 150 12.28 15.21 6.51
CA LYS A 150 13.64 15.71 6.84
C LYS A 150 14.74 14.84 6.23
N GLU A 151 14.47 13.55 6.06
CA GLU A 151 15.43 12.58 5.54
C GLU A 151 15.71 12.80 4.06
N THR A 152 14.65 13.09 3.29
CA THR A 152 14.75 13.28 1.83
C THR A 152 14.90 14.75 1.43
N GLY A 153 14.57 15.68 2.33
CA GLY A 153 14.54 17.12 2.07
C GLY A 153 13.28 17.59 1.33
N LEU A 154 12.36 16.68 0.96
CA LEU A 154 11.12 17.02 0.25
C LEU A 154 10.13 17.72 1.18
N THR A 155 9.52 18.80 0.68
CA THR A 155 8.50 19.56 1.41
C THR A 155 7.11 18.91 1.25
N ALA A 156 6.15 19.33 2.07
CA ALA A 156 4.75 18.90 1.90
C ALA A 156 4.20 19.26 0.51
N LYS A 157 4.63 20.41 -0.05
CA LYS A 157 4.26 20.85 -1.39
C LYS A 157 4.84 19.93 -2.47
N ASP A 158 6.08 19.48 -2.31
CA ASP A 158 6.70 18.54 -3.26
C ASP A 158 5.96 17.20 -3.28
N PHE A 159 5.61 16.66 -2.11
CA PHE A 159 4.80 15.43 -2.03
C PHE A 159 3.39 15.62 -2.58
N TYR A 160 2.75 16.77 -2.35
CA TYR A 160 1.45 17.06 -2.96
C TYR A 160 1.55 17.11 -4.49
N ASN A 161 2.54 17.82 -5.04
CA ASN A 161 2.77 17.90 -6.48
C ASN A 161 3.03 16.51 -7.09
N ARG A 162 3.82 15.67 -6.42
CA ARG A 162 4.08 14.29 -6.85
C ARG A 162 2.81 13.44 -6.86
N LEU A 163 1.97 13.56 -5.83
CA LEU A 163 0.67 12.90 -5.78
C LEU A 163 -0.22 13.27 -6.97
N VAL A 164 -0.34 14.56 -7.30
CA VAL A 164 -1.31 15.05 -8.29
C VAL A 164 -0.81 15.04 -9.73
N ASP A 165 0.49 15.17 -9.97
CA ASP A 165 1.03 15.34 -11.33
C ASP A 165 2.43 14.75 -11.53
N GLY A 166 3.07 14.21 -10.48
CA GLY A 166 4.42 13.63 -10.59
C GLY A 166 4.44 12.10 -10.50
N GLU A 167 5.61 11.59 -10.13
CA GLU A 167 5.87 10.16 -9.94
C GLU A 167 4.98 9.55 -8.83
N TYR A 168 4.65 8.27 -8.99
CA TYR A 168 3.87 7.54 -7.99
C TYR A 168 4.71 7.27 -6.72
N ASP A 169 4.21 7.71 -5.57
CA ASP A 169 4.79 7.44 -4.26
C ASP A 169 3.88 6.50 -3.43
N PHE A 170 4.33 5.28 -3.13
CA PHE A 170 3.57 4.35 -2.26
C PHE A 170 3.32 4.87 -0.85
N SER A 171 4.08 5.85 -0.38
CA SER A 171 3.84 6.52 0.90
C SER A 171 4.46 7.91 0.91
N GLY A 172 3.70 8.88 1.42
CA GLY A 172 4.11 10.29 1.48
C GLY A 172 5.22 10.61 2.50
N ALA A 173 5.83 9.62 3.14
CA ALA A 173 6.98 9.80 4.03
C ALA A 173 8.22 9.01 3.56
N MET A 174 8.11 8.26 2.45
CA MET A 174 9.13 7.33 1.95
C MET A 174 9.63 6.30 2.98
N SER A 175 8.90 6.13 4.09
CA SER A 175 9.29 5.30 5.24
C SER A 175 8.31 4.17 5.56
N SER A 176 7.13 4.12 4.91
CA SER A 176 6.16 3.05 5.15
C SER A 176 6.69 1.72 4.63
N MET A 177 6.84 0.76 5.53
CA MET A 177 7.27 -0.61 5.22
C MET A 177 6.12 -1.59 5.04
N VAL A 178 4.97 -1.24 5.64
CA VAL A 178 3.91 -2.19 5.97
C VAL A 178 2.97 -2.35 4.77
N GLY A 179 2.18 -1.32 4.48
CA GLY A 179 1.45 -1.25 3.22
C GLY A 179 2.03 -0.20 2.28
N ARG A 180 2.00 -0.53 0.99
CA ARG A 180 2.53 0.30 -0.09
C ARG A 180 1.37 0.84 -0.92
N GLY A 181 0.58 1.71 -0.31
CA GLY A 181 -0.58 2.37 -0.92
C GLY A 181 -0.75 3.79 -0.40
N ILE A 182 -1.53 4.60 -1.11
CA ILE A 182 -1.82 5.97 -0.76
C ILE A 182 -2.95 5.98 0.27
N TYR A 183 -2.61 6.31 1.52
CA TYR A 183 -3.57 6.29 2.63
C TYR A 183 -4.38 7.57 2.73
N PHE A 184 -5.69 7.41 2.91
CA PHE A 184 -6.66 8.47 3.13
C PHE A 184 -7.52 8.16 4.34
N SER A 185 -8.14 9.20 4.90
CA SER A 185 -9.22 9.06 5.87
C SER A 185 -10.51 9.63 5.33
N ILE A 186 -11.64 9.05 5.75
CA ILE A 186 -12.97 9.64 5.55
C ILE A 186 -13.17 10.90 6.41
N GLU A 187 -12.44 11.03 7.53
CA GLU A 187 -12.58 12.15 8.45
C GLU A 187 -11.54 13.24 8.17
N GLN A 188 -12.01 14.47 7.95
CA GLN A 188 -11.14 15.64 7.77
C GLN A 188 -10.19 15.81 8.96
N ARG A 189 -10.70 15.63 10.18
CA ARG A 189 -9.93 15.75 11.43
C ARG A 189 -8.72 14.81 11.44
N MET A 190 -8.90 13.56 11.01
CA MET A 190 -7.81 12.60 10.93
C MET A 190 -6.77 13.03 9.89
N GLY A 191 -7.21 13.48 8.72
CA GLY A 191 -6.33 14.10 7.72
C GLY A 191 -5.50 15.26 8.30
N GLN A 192 -6.12 16.15 9.08
CA GLN A 192 -5.45 17.30 9.71
C GLN A 192 -4.40 16.86 10.74
N VAL A 193 -4.71 15.85 11.56
CA VAL A 193 -3.75 15.28 12.52
C VAL A 193 -2.49 14.80 11.80
N TYR A 194 -2.64 14.11 10.67
CA TYR A 194 -1.49 13.65 9.87
C TYR A 194 -0.78 14.78 9.13
N ALA A 195 -1.50 15.81 8.70
CA ALA A 195 -0.92 16.97 8.04
C ALA A 195 0.01 17.74 9.00
N LYS A 196 -0.32 17.79 10.30
CA LYS A 196 0.34 18.67 11.27
C LYS A 196 0.32 20.12 10.74
N ASN A 197 1.48 20.68 10.43
CA ASN A 197 1.64 22.01 9.83
C ASN A 197 1.84 21.96 8.29
N GLY A 198 1.54 20.82 7.68
CA GLY A 198 1.68 20.56 6.24
C GLY A 198 0.41 20.85 5.46
N ILE A 199 0.14 20.02 4.45
CA ILE A 199 -1.00 20.17 3.53
C ILE A 199 -2.06 19.14 3.90
N LEU A 200 -3.31 19.58 3.96
CA LEU A 200 -4.48 18.71 3.94
C LEU A 200 -4.95 18.60 2.48
N ALA A 201 -4.72 17.44 1.86
CA ALA A 201 -5.19 17.17 0.50
C ALA A 201 -6.60 16.60 0.53
N GLU A 202 -7.47 17.19 -0.28
CA GLU A 202 -8.80 16.67 -0.62
C GLU A 202 -8.70 15.88 -1.92
N MET A 203 -9.11 14.61 -1.88
CA MET A 203 -9.15 13.75 -3.06
C MET A 203 -10.53 13.12 -3.19
N TYR A 204 -10.99 12.99 -4.43
CA TYR A 204 -12.29 12.44 -4.76
C TYR A 204 -12.11 11.01 -5.22
N PHE A 205 -12.86 10.08 -4.64
CA PHE A 205 -12.78 8.66 -4.97
C PHE A 205 -14.13 8.19 -5.54
N PRO A 206 -14.19 7.56 -6.72
CA PRO A 206 -15.44 7.15 -7.34
C PRO A 206 -16.27 6.25 -6.43
N LYS A 207 -17.59 6.43 -6.40
CA LYS A 207 -18.50 5.59 -5.59
C LYS A 207 -18.59 4.15 -6.09
N ASP A 208 -18.28 3.93 -7.36
CA ASP A 208 -18.26 2.64 -8.05
C ASP A 208 -16.86 2.01 -8.13
N ALA A 209 -15.84 2.63 -7.54
CA ALA A 209 -14.51 2.05 -7.45
C ALA A 209 -14.52 0.75 -6.64
N LYS A 210 -13.64 -0.19 -7.01
CA LYS A 210 -13.59 -1.53 -6.43
C LYS A 210 -12.85 -1.50 -5.09
N VAL A 211 -13.60 -1.37 -4.01
CA VAL A 211 -13.06 -1.35 -2.63
C VAL A 211 -13.38 -2.64 -1.91
N ILE A 212 -12.37 -3.27 -1.31
CA ILE A 212 -12.55 -4.45 -0.46
C ILE A 212 -12.29 -4.14 1.01
N ASP A 213 -13.09 -4.74 1.89
CA ASP A 213 -12.89 -4.71 3.33
C ASP A 213 -11.70 -5.58 3.74
N ASP A 214 -10.80 -5.06 4.58
CA ASP A 214 -9.61 -5.80 4.98
C ASP A 214 -9.91 -7.07 5.78
N ARG A 215 -11.07 -7.17 6.43
CA ARG A 215 -11.51 -8.40 7.12
C ARG A 215 -11.90 -9.49 6.13
N ILE A 216 -12.49 -9.13 5.00
CA ILE A 216 -12.82 -10.06 3.90
C ILE A 216 -11.52 -10.57 3.29
N LEU A 217 -10.60 -9.66 2.95
CA LEU A 217 -9.29 -10.00 2.39
C LEU A 217 -8.47 -10.89 3.34
N LYS A 218 -8.48 -10.55 4.64
CA LYS A 218 -7.86 -11.35 5.70
C LYS A 218 -8.51 -12.75 5.79
N GLY A 219 -9.83 -12.83 5.75
CA GLY A 219 -10.59 -14.08 5.83
C GLY A 219 -10.25 -15.01 4.68
N PHE A 220 -10.30 -14.50 3.44
CA PHE A 220 -9.91 -15.24 2.24
C PHE A 220 -8.47 -15.77 2.36
N ARG A 221 -7.52 -14.92 2.71
CA ARG A 221 -6.12 -15.36 2.87
C ARG A 221 -5.97 -16.40 4.00
N ASP A 222 -6.55 -16.17 5.17
CA ASP A 222 -6.41 -17.07 6.31
C ASP A 222 -7.02 -18.45 6.01
N ALA A 223 -8.03 -18.52 5.14
CA ALA A 223 -8.62 -19.78 4.69
C ALA A 223 -7.68 -20.58 3.78
N PHE A 224 -6.93 -19.94 2.87
CA PHE A 224 -6.21 -20.65 1.81
C PHE A 224 -4.67 -20.61 1.92
N SER A 225 -4.08 -19.69 2.69
CA SER A 225 -2.62 -19.51 2.75
C SER A 225 -1.83 -20.73 3.22
N ASN A 226 -2.45 -21.57 4.06
CA ASN A 226 -1.83 -22.82 4.56
C ASN A 226 -2.25 -24.06 3.75
N GLU A 227 -3.00 -23.88 2.66
CA GLU A 227 -3.40 -24.99 1.81
C GLU A 227 -2.18 -25.64 1.16
N LYS A 228 -2.22 -26.97 1.10
CA LYS A 228 -1.13 -27.73 0.50
C LYS A 228 -1.29 -27.70 -1.02
N LEU A 229 -0.67 -26.70 -1.64
CA LEU A 229 -0.66 -26.57 -3.09
C LEU A 229 0.13 -27.70 -3.74
N SER A 230 -0.45 -28.29 -4.78
CA SER A 230 0.19 -29.39 -5.54
C SER A 230 1.31 -28.88 -6.46
N ASN A 231 1.22 -27.63 -6.92
CA ASN A 231 2.21 -26.98 -7.74
C ASN A 231 3.27 -26.28 -6.86
N PRO A 232 4.54 -26.73 -6.86
CA PRO A 232 5.59 -26.14 -6.02
C PRO A 232 5.94 -24.70 -6.40
N GLU A 233 5.75 -24.30 -7.66
CA GLU A 233 5.97 -22.91 -8.08
C GLU A 233 4.90 -21.98 -7.50
N LEU A 234 3.64 -22.43 -7.47
CA LEU A 234 2.57 -21.67 -6.81
C LEU A 234 2.75 -21.63 -5.29
N ALA A 235 3.28 -22.70 -4.68
CA ALA A 235 3.64 -22.70 -3.26
C ALA A 235 4.71 -21.64 -2.94
N ALA A 236 5.74 -21.50 -3.78
CA ALA A 236 6.75 -20.46 -3.59
C ALA A 236 6.20 -19.03 -3.74
N ILE A 237 5.27 -18.84 -4.69
CA ILE A 237 4.59 -17.54 -4.87
C ILE A 237 3.63 -17.25 -3.71
N ASN A 238 2.91 -18.27 -3.24
CA ASN A 238 2.09 -18.19 -2.03
C ASN A 238 2.93 -17.69 -0.86
N ASP A 239 4.11 -18.27 -0.65
CA ASP A 239 4.99 -17.87 0.44
C ASP A 239 5.43 -16.40 0.30
N LEU A 240 5.88 -16.01 -0.89
CA LEU A 240 6.34 -14.65 -1.21
C LEU A 240 5.27 -13.58 -0.93
N ILE A 241 4.00 -13.85 -1.23
CA ILE A 241 2.93 -12.85 -1.12
C ILE A 241 2.09 -12.97 0.14
N ASN A 242 2.23 -14.04 0.94
CA ASN A 242 1.49 -14.22 2.19
C ASN A 242 2.33 -14.06 3.44
N TYR A 243 3.58 -14.53 3.39
CA TYR A 243 4.43 -14.55 4.56
C TYR A 243 5.42 -13.41 4.52
N ASP A 244 5.82 -13.02 5.73
CA ASP A 244 6.85 -12.03 5.92
C ASP A 244 8.10 -12.72 6.46
N ILE A 245 9.14 -12.77 5.64
CA ILE A 245 10.45 -13.29 6.02
C ILE A 245 11.45 -12.13 5.89
N GLY A 246 11.82 -11.55 7.03
CA GLY A 246 12.69 -10.38 7.11
C GLY A 246 13.14 -10.08 8.55
N PRO A 247 13.85 -8.97 8.82
CA PRO A 247 14.12 -8.52 10.19
C PRO A 247 12.79 -8.40 10.95
N LYS A 248 12.73 -8.91 12.19
CA LYS A 248 11.50 -8.90 12.99
C LYS A 248 10.97 -7.47 13.10
N ILE A 249 9.89 -7.19 12.40
CA ILE A 249 9.09 -6.00 12.62
C ILE A 249 8.07 -6.38 13.69
N ASN A 250 8.04 -5.70 14.84
CA ASN A 250 7.04 -5.91 15.90
C ASN A 250 5.66 -5.36 15.48
N VAL A 251 5.22 -5.69 14.28
CA VAL A 251 3.97 -5.26 13.70
C VAL A 251 3.27 -6.53 13.23
N ALA A 252 2.60 -7.20 14.17
CA ALA A 252 1.95 -8.50 14.02
C ALA A 252 0.82 -8.54 12.95
N GLY A 253 0.71 -7.53 12.08
CA GLY A 253 -0.38 -7.36 11.13
C GLY A 253 0.08 -6.98 9.73
N ASP A 254 1.38 -7.00 9.43
CA ASP A 254 1.90 -6.64 8.12
C ASP A 254 1.83 -7.81 7.14
N ARG A 255 0.87 -7.75 6.24
CA ARG A 255 0.24 -8.97 5.71
C ARG A 255 -0.05 -8.89 4.22
N HIS A 256 0.79 -8.13 3.50
CA HIS A 256 0.84 -8.08 2.04
C HIS A 256 -0.54 -7.92 1.36
N PHE A 257 -1.43 -7.14 1.98
CA PHE A 257 -2.76 -6.87 1.45
C PHE A 257 -2.72 -6.10 0.13
N ASP A 258 -1.61 -5.41 -0.14
CA ASP A 258 -1.32 -4.84 -1.46
C ASP A 258 -1.41 -5.93 -2.54
N PHE A 259 -0.61 -7.00 -2.46
CA PHE A 259 -0.62 -8.05 -3.48
C PHE A 259 -2.01 -8.64 -3.72
N TRP A 260 -2.71 -9.02 -2.65
CA TRP A 260 -4.03 -9.62 -2.78
C TRP A 260 -5.04 -8.68 -3.40
N ALA A 261 -5.09 -7.42 -2.96
CA ALA A 261 -6.00 -6.43 -3.54
C ALA A 261 -5.71 -6.18 -5.03
N ILE A 262 -4.42 -6.07 -5.40
CA ILE A 262 -4.01 -5.76 -6.77
C ILE A 262 -4.31 -6.92 -7.72
N PHE A 263 -3.90 -8.14 -7.38
CA PHE A 263 -4.08 -9.31 -8.27
C PHE A 263 -5.54 -9.78 -8.35
N SER A 264 -6.39 -9.32 -7.43
CA SER A 264 -7.85 -9.48 -7.48
C SER A 264 -8.58 -8.30 -8.15
N GLY A 265 -7.87 -7.22 -8.52
CA GLY A 265 -8.42 -6.10 -9.28
C GLY A 265 -9.17 -5.07 -8.47
N HIS A 266 -8.84 -4.92 -7.19
CA HIS A 266 -9.38 -3.86 -6.34
C HIS A 266 -8.53 -2.60 -6.46
N ASP A 267 -9.18 -1.45 -6.42
CA ASP A 267 -8.56 -0.14 -6.46
C ASP A 267 -8.01 0.26 -5.08
N ALA A 268 -8.69 -0.19 -4.02
CA ALA A 268 -8.37 0.16 -2.65
C ALA A 268 -8.82 -0.91 -1.64
N VAL A 269 -8.22 -0.85 -0.45
CA VAL A 269 -8.65 -1.62 0.73
C VAL A 269 -9.13 -0.66 1.80
N GLN A 270 -10.31 -0.94 2.34
CA GLN A 270 -10.88 -0.23 3.47
C GLN A 270 -10.49 -0.91 4.78
N ARG A 271 -9.96 -0.13 5.73
CA ARG A 271 -9.38 -0.60 7.00
C ARG A 271 -9.95 0.16 8.20
N ASP A 272 -9.63 -0.35 9.38
CA ASP A 272 -9.86 0.28 10.68
C ASP A 272 -11.31 0.74 10.85
N ASN A 273 -12.25 -0.21 10.78
CA ASN A 273 -13.69 0.04 10.88
C ASN A 273 -14.19 1.14 9.92
N TYR A 274 -13.70 1.13 8.68
CA TYR A 274 -14.08 2.06 7.62
C TYR A 274 -13.50 3.47 7.75
N GLU A 275 -12.52 3.71 8.63
CA GLU A 275 -11.93 5.03 8.83
C GLU A 275 -10.77 5.34 7.87
N ILE A 276 -10.06 4.31 7.40
CA ILE A 276 -8.86 4.45 6.58
C ILE A 276 -9.03 3.72 5.24
N LEU A 277 -8.78 4.44 4.15
CA LEU A 277 -8.74 3.89 2.80
C LEU A 277 -7.29 3.80 2.31
N ALA A 278 -6.81 2.60 2.05
CA ALA A 278 -5.51 2.35 1.43
C ALA A 278 -5.70 2.18 -0.09
N VAL A 279 -5.43 3.23 -0.86
CA VAL A 279 -5.61 3.26 -2.31
C VAL A 279 -4.36 2.75 -3.02
N TYR A 280 -4.52 1.81 -3.95
CA TYR A 280 -3.43 1.27 -4.77
C TYR A 280 -3.51 1.76 -6.21
N ASN A 281 -4.72 1.97 -6.73
CA ASN A 281 -4.94 2.57 -8.04
C ASN A 281 -5.01 4.09 -7.90
N ARG A 282 -3.91 4.80 -8.19
CA ARG A 282 -3.89 6.27 -8.18
C ARG A 282 -4.73 6.87 -9.31
N GLY A 283 -4.85 6.16 -10.44
CA GLY A 283 -5.57 6.62 -11.63
C GLY A 283 -7.08 6.82 -11.42
N VAL A 284 -7.68 6.16 -10.42
CA VAL A 284 -9.10 6.38 -10.09
C VAL A 284 -9.33 7.61 -9.21
N LEU A 285 -8.28 8.16 -8.57
CA LEU A 285 -8.42 9.35 -7.75
C LEU A 285 -8.76 10.54 -8.63
N GLY A 286 -9.59 11.43 -8.10
CA GLY A 286 -9.94 12.71 -8.69
C GLY A 286 -9.38 13.87 -7.86
N VAL A 287 -8.93 14.90 -8.56
CA VAL A 287 -8.59 16.22 -8.00
C VAL A 287 -9.51 17.23 -8.63
N LYS A 288 -10.16 18.06 -7.81
CA LYS A 288 -11.00 19.13 -8.34
C LYS A 288 -10.16 20.06 -9.21
N ASP A 289 -10.65 20.32 -10.42
CA ASP A 289 -10.03 21.31 -11.28
C ASP A 289 -10.32 22.70 -10.69
N ASN A 290 -9.25 23.41 -10.34
CA ASN A 290 -9.35 24.78 -9.89
C ASN A 290 -9.08 25.64 -11.12
N ASP A 291 -10.12 25.86 -11.93
CA ASP A 291 -10.12 26.89 -12.98
C ASP A 291 -9.71 28.26 -12.40
#